data_AF-A0A0D8Y4R9-F1
#
_entry.id   AF-A0A0D8Y4R9-F1
#
_cell.length_a   1.000
_cell.length_b   1.000
_cell.length_c   1.000
_cell.angle_alpha   90.00
_cell.angle_beta   90.00
_cell.angle_gamma   90.00
#
_symmetry.space_group_name_H-M   'P 1'
#
loop_
_entity.id
_entity.type
_entity.pdbx_description
1 polymer ?
#
loop_
_entity_poly.entity_id
_entity_poly.type
_entity_poly.pdbx_seq_one_letter_code
_entity_poly.pdbx_strand_id
1 'polypeptide(L)'
;MVLWSSIEHFTKISLFLQRFQWIGSDSWADRNDVVEGLEDEAEGSFSIRIHAPKVPGFRAYYSQLNPENNTVNPWFREFWQQKFGCQFAVSKEDKKNENIRICTGTEDLDKEYKEDPKLSQVINSITVVAFGLKAMYQDRCRDNSTLCTEMLSRNGTLLYQYLLNVTYEDQFKQLIYFDSNGDPPAWYDILNYVGKRKPNEPYAEVGSFQSNNINGVEELNMTDTKNIVFFDHSNILPESVCSKPCGVGQRQRETIACCWICEKCMDHQIVNYTTNQCQNCSIGYWPDITRSNQETSHTDQLNDEFDNWEQLWTLESTVNTVRSQDPEESDDESSQWEKF
;
A
#
# COMPACT_ATOMS: atom_id res chain seq x y z
N MET A 1 -10.55 -39.42 29.30
CA MET A 1 -11.50 -39.39 28.18
C MET A 1 -11.36 -38.01 27.55
N VAL A 2 -10.64 -37.97 26.44
CA VAL A 2 -10.29 -36.74 25.71
C VAL A 2 -11.53 -36.33 24.91
N LEU A 3 -12.03 -35.12 25.09
CA LEU A 3 -12.98 -34.50 24.17
C LEU A 3 -12.21 -33.52 23.29
N TRP A 4 -11.87 -34.02 22.11
CA TRP A 4 -11.59 -33.26 20.89
C TRP A 4 -12.80 -32.36 20.58
N SER A 5 -12.74 -31.06 20.89
CA SER A 5 -13.49 -30.03 20.14
C SER A 5 -12.48 -29.27 19.29
N SER A 6 -12.14 -29.93 18.19
CA SER A 6 -11.00 -29.68 17.34
C SER A 6 -11.24 -28.54 16.35
N ILE A 7 -10.28 -27.62 16.29
CA ILE A 7 -9.64 -27.07 15.06
C ILE A 7 -10.51 -26.24 14.09
N GLU A 8 -11.80 -26.50 13.91
CA GLU A 8 -12.63 -25.84 12.87
C GLU A 8 -12.97 -24.37 13.16
N HIS A 9 -13.00 -23.95 14.42
CA HIS A 9 -13.29 -22.55 14.77
C HIS A 9 -12.10 -21.61 14.57
N PHE A 10 -10.87 -22.10 14.76
CA PHE A 10 -9.65 -21.31 14.50
C PHE A 10 -9.29 -21.29 13.01
N THR A 11 -9.49 -22.39 12.27
CA THR A 11 -9.28 -22.38 10.80
C THR A 11 -10.28 -21.47 10.08
N LYS A 12 -11.53 -21.35 10.55
CA LYS A 12 -12.51 -20.42 9.97
C LYS A 12 -12.20 -18.94 10.20
N ILE A 13 -11.53 -18.59 11.30
CA ILE A 13 -11.07 -17.21 11.57
C ILE A 13 -9.81 -16.89 10.75
N SER A 14 -8.86 -17.84 10.68
CA SER A 14 -7.65 -17.73 9.84
C SER A 14 -7.98 -17.57 8.34
N LEU A 15 -8.99 -18.28 7.84
CA LEU A 15 -9.50 -18.12 6.46
C LEU A 15 -10.13 -16.73 6.16
N PHE A 16 -10.45 -15.93 7.18
CA PHE A 16 -11.07 -14.62 6.99
C PHE A 16 -10.05 -13.48 6.87
N LEU A 17 -8.85 -13.63 7.44
CA LEU A 17 -7.83 -12.56 7.52
C LEU A 17 -6.84 -12.57 6.35
N GLN A 18 -6.60 -13.71 5.68
CA GLN A 18 -5.81 -13.80 4.44
C GLN A 18 -6.51 -13.20 3.20
N ARG A 19 -7.29 -12.12 3.36
CA ARG A 19 -7.99 -11.42 2.27
C ARG A 19 -7.54 -9.97 2.08
N PHE A 20 -6.76 -9.44 3.00
CA PHE A 20 -6.43 -8.02 3.04
C PHE A 20 -4.93 -7.82 2.92
N GLN A 21 -4.56 -6.86 2.07
CA GLN A 21 -3.21 -6.34 2.02
C GLN A 21 -3.06 -5.25 3.10
N TRP A 22 -2.28 -5.54 4.13
CA TRP A 22 -2.01 -4.56 5.19
C TRP A 22 -0.88 -3.61 4.77
N ILE A 23 -1.06 -2.33 5.12
CA ILE A 23 -0.04 -1.28 5.02
C ILE A 23 0.00 -0.58 6.39
N GLY A 24 1.05 -0.85 7.16
CA GLY A 24 1.28 -0.31 8.49
C GLY A 24 2.18 0.93 8.49
N SER A 25 1.99 1.79 9.49
CA SER A 25 2.89 2.91 9.76
C SER A 25 4.18 2.46 10.48
N ASP A 26 5.01 3.42 10.86
CA ASP A 26 6.23 3.25 11.66
C ASP A 26 6.02 2.61 13.04
N SER A 27 4.77 2.61 13.53
CA SER A 27 4.41 1.96 14.79
C SER A 27 4.47 0.42 14.69
N TRP A 28 4.32 -0.13 13.49
CA TRP A 28 4.43 -1.56 13.19
C TRP A 28 5.84 -1.92 12.67
N ALA A 29 6.49 -1.06 11.88
CA ALA A 29 7.90 -1.17 11.43
C ALA A 29 8.43 -2.61 11.32
N ASP A 30 9.55 -2.93 11.99
CA ASP A 30 10.21 -4.26 12.04
C ASP A 30 10.00 -4.97 13.39
N ARG A 31 8.89 -4.67 14.07
CA ARG A 31 8.59 -5.20 15.40
C ARG A 31 8.00 -6.61 15.32
N ASN A 32 8.77 -7.59 15.81
CA ASN A 32 8.33 -8.99 15.86
C ASN A 32 7.22 -9.22 16.89
N ASP A 33 7.18 -8.45 17.97
CA ASP A 33 6.19 -8.57 19.03
C ASP A 33 4.79 -8.09 18.61
N VAL A 34 4.67 -7.36 17.49
CA VAL A 34 3.36 -6.99 16.91
C VAL A 34 2.73 -8.14 16.12
N VAL A 35 3.56 -9.01 15.54
CA VAL A 35 3.12 -10.13 14.68
C VAL A 35 3.20 -11.48 15.39
N GLU A 36 3.67 -11.52 16.63
CA GLU A 36 3.83 -12.75 17.41
C GLU A 36 2.48 -13.47 17.56
N GLY A 37 2.41 -14.70 17.06
CA GLY A 37 1.20 -15.53 17.05
C GLY A 37 0.18 -15.18 15.94
N LEU A 38 0.49 -14.23 15.07
CA LEU A 38 -0.33 -13.79 13.92
C LEU A 38 0.50 -13.76 12.63
N GLU A 39 1.55 -14.57 12.55
CA GLU A 39 2.53 -14.50 11.46
C GLU A 39 1.92 -14.85 10.09
N ASP A 40 0.98 -15.79 10.06
CA ASP A 40 0.30 -16.22 8.83
C ASP A 40 -0.68 -15.16 8.31
N GLU A 41 -1.24 -14.32 9.20
CA GLU A 41 -2.11 -13.20 8.86
C GLU A 41 -1.33 -11.93 8.49
N ALA A 42 -0.11 -11.77 9.03
CA ALA A 42 0.77 -10.66 8.72
C ALA A 42 1.55 -10.86 7.41
N GLU A 43 1.65 -12.09 6.87
CA GLU A 43 2.40 -12.39 5.65
C GLU A 43 1.96 -11.52 4.47
N GLY A 44 2.95 -10.91 3.84
CA GLY A 44 2.79 -9.99 2.72
C GLY A 44 2.47 -8.55 3.12
N SER A 45 2.24 -8.25 4.41
CA SER A 45 2.02 -6.87 4.86
C SER A 45 3.21 -5.95 4.54
N PHE A 46 2.91 -4.67 4.30
CA PHE A 46 3.92 -3.62 4.19
C PHE A 46 3.96 -2.83 5.49
N SER A 47 5.14 -2.38 5.87
CA SER A 47 5.33 -1.39 6.92
C SER A 47 6.40 -0.40 6.49
N ILE A 48 6.41 0.77 7.13
CA ILE A 48 7.49 1.74 6.97
C ILE A 48 8.31 1.78 8.26
N ARG A 49 9.60 2.09 8.15
CA ARG A 49 10.48 2.33 9.30
C ARG A 49 11.29 3.59 9.03
N ILE A 50 11.48 4.43 10.03
CA ILE A 50 12.40 5.57 9.89
C ILE A 50 13.79 5.03 9.54
N HIS A 51 14.40 5.56 8.48
CA HIS A 51 15.70 5.09 8.04
C HIS A 51 16.74 5.27 9.15
N ALA A 52 17.33 4.17 9.56
CA ALA A 52 18.24 4.14 10.71
C ALA A 52 19.37 3.12 10.47
N PRO A 53 20.52 3.59 9.94
CA PRO A 53 21.68 2.74 9.74
C PRO A 53 22.22 2.18 11.05
N LYS A 54 22.74 0.95 11.02
CA LYS A 54 23.39 0.31 12.17
C LYS A 54 24.61 1.11 12.60
N VAL A 55 24.72 1.39 13.89
CA VAL A 55 25.78 2.26 14.42
C VAL A 55 27.08 1.50 14.62
N PRO A 56 28.15 1.81 13.86
CA PRO A 56 29.43 1.14 14.03
C PRO A 56 29.96 1.34 15.45
N GLY A 57 30.40 0.25 16.08
CA GLY A 57 31.00 0.28 17.42
C GLY A 57 30.02 0.29 18.59
N PHE A 58 28.72 0.60 18.40
CA PHE A 58 27.77 0.62 19.51
C PHE A 58 27.58 -0.77 20.13
N ARG A 59 27.41 -1.82 19.31
CA ARG A 59 27.38 -3.21 19.80
C ARG A 59 28.62 -3.56 20.60
N ALA A 60 29.81 -3.19 20.13
CA ALA A 60 31.06 -3.47 20.83
C ALA A 60 31.15 -2.76 22.19
N TYR A 61 30.67 -1.52 22.28
CA TYR A 61 30.54 -0.79 23.53
C TYR A 61 29.52 -1.46 24.47
N TYR A 62 28.32 -1.77 23.96
CA TYR A 62 27.23 -2.37 24.72
C TYR A 62 27.62 -3.72 25.32
N SER A 63 28.24 -4.60 24.53
CA SER A 63 28.61 -5.96 24.96
C SER A 63 29.73 -5.98 26.01
N GLN A 64 30.43 -4.86 26.25
CA GLN A 64 31.44 -4.74 27.30
C GLN A 64 30.87 -4.23 28.64
N LEU A 65 29.61 -3.81 28.67
CA LEU A 65 28.97 -3.32 29.90
C LEU A 65 28.68 -4.46 30.86
N ASN A 66 28.87 -4.19 32.16
CA ASN A 66 28.50 -5.10 33.22
C ASN A 66 28.02 -4.33 34.47
N PRO A 67 27.33 -4.98 35.42
CA PRO A 67 26.75 -4.34 36.60
C PRO A 67 27.77 -3.70 37.56
N GLU A 68 29.06 -3.99 37.39
CA GLU A 68 30.15 -3.43 38.18
C GLU A 68 30.77 -2.19 37.53
N ASN A 69 30.89 -2.16 36.20
CA ASN A 69 31.48 -1.05 35.47
C ASN A 69 30.46 0.05 35.13
N ASN A 70 29.19 -0.30 34.94
CA ASN A 70 28.14 0.65 34.58
C ASN A 70 27.36 1.10 35.82
N THR A 71 28.02 1.87 36.68
CA THR A 71 27.44 2.41 37.92
C THR A 71 26.66 3.71 37.72
N VAL A 72 26.79 4.34 36.55
CA VAL A 72 26.13 5.61 36.22
C VAL A 72 24.65 5.40 35.90
N ASN A 73 24.30 4.29 35.25
CA ASN A 73 22.91 3.98 34.91
C ASN A 73 22.21 3.27 36.09
N PRO A 74 21.26 3.94 36.77
CA PRO A 74 20.61 3.38 37.95
C PRO A 74 19.70 2.19 37.64
N TRP A 75 19.28 1.99 36.38
CA TRP A 75 18.38 0.90 35.97
C TRP A 75 19.12 -0.31 35.40
N PHE A 76 20.46 -0.25 35.31
CA PHE A 76 21.22 -1.29 34.60
C PHE A 76 21.18 -2.64 35.32
N ARG A 77 21.09 -2.64 36.66
CA ARG A 77 20.97 -3.88 37.45
C ARG A 77 19.59 -4.52 37.28
N GLU A 78 18.54 -3.73 37.27
CA GLU A 78 17.16 -4.15 37.02
C GLU A 78 17.03 -4.75 35.62
N PHE A 79 17.57 -4.05 34.60
CA PHE A 79 17.65 -4.55 33.24
C PHE A 79 18.37 -5.92 33.16
N TRP A 80 19.52 -6.04 33.83
CA TRP A 80 20.30 -7.29 33.83
C TRP A 80 19.52 -8.46 34.43
N GLN A 81 18.87 -8.24 35.56
CA GLN A 81 18.01 -9.24 36.21
C GLN A 81 16.86 -9.68 35.31
N GLN A 82 16.22 -8.74 34.60
CA GLN A 82 15.14 -9.03 33.66
C GLN A 82 15.62 -9.79 32.43
N LYS A 83 16.71 -9.34 31.77
CA LYS A 83 17.25 -9.97 30.56
C LYS A 83 17.70 -11.40 30.80
N PHE A 84 18.34 -11.67 31.94
CA PHE A 84 18.91 -12.99 32.23
C PHE A 84 18.03 -13.86 33.13
N GLY A 85 16.89 -13.35 33.59
CA GLY A 85 15.99 -14.07 34.51
C GLY A 85 16.68 -14.46 35.81
N CYS A 86 17.43 -13.54 36.41
CA CYS A 86 18.24 -13.78 37.61
C CYS A 86 18.08 -12.65 38.63
N GLN A 87 18.62 -12.82 39.84
CA GLN A 87 18.57 -11.82 40.92
C GLN A 87 19.96 -11.54 41.53
N PHE A 88 20.25 -10.27 41.84
CA PHE A 88 21.48 -9.88 42.56
C PHE A 88 21.31 -9.97 44.09
N ALA A 89 20.13 -9.62 44.59
CA ALA A 89 19.83 -9.61 46.03
C ALA A 89 18.86 -10.75 46.37
N VAL A 90 19.40 -11.83 46.93
CA VAL A 90 18.62 -13.00 47.36
C VAL A 90 18.84 -13.21 48.86
N SER A 91 17.75 -13.39 49.62
CA SER A 91 17.82 -13.65 51.06
C SER A 91 18.59 -14.95 51.36
N LYS A 92 19.19 -15.08 52.54
CA LYS A 92 19.94 -16.32 52.90
C LYS A 92 19.06 -17.56 52.92
N GLU A 93 17.77 -17.40 53.21
CA GLU A 93 16.76 -18.47 53.24
C GLU A 93 16.38 -18.90 51.81
N ASP A 94 16.25 -17.93 50.90
CA ASP A 94 15.89 -18.15 49.50
C ASP A 94 17.05 -18.68 48.64
N LYS A 95 18.31 -18.54 49.07
CA LYS A 95 19.48 -19.11 48.38
C LYS A 95 19.45 -20.63 48.24
N LYS A 96 18.63 -21.34 49.03
CA LYS A 96 18.43 -22.79 48.93
C LYS A 96 17.34 -23.20 47.95
N ASN A 97 16.59 -22.23 47.42
CA ASN A 97 15.56 -22.49 46.42
C ASN A 97 16.21 -22.63 45.04
N GLU A 98 16.23 -23.85 44.49
CA GLU A 98 16.80 -24.15 43.17
C GLU A 98 16.12 -23.39 42.02
N ASN A 99 14.91 -22.83 42.26
CA ASN A 99 14.19 -22.04 41.26
C ASN A 99 14.71 -20.59 41.14
N ILE A 100 15.56 -20.11 42.06
CA ILE A 100 16.07 -18.73 42.03
C ILE A 100 17.48 -18.73 41.46
N ARG A 101 17.62 -18.22 40.24
CA ARG A 101 18.91 -18.02 39.59
C ARG A 101 19.59 -16.76 40.14
N ILE A 102 20.81 -16.89 40.64
CA ILE A 102 21.64 -15.76 41.10
C ILE A 102 22.40 -15.19 39.90
N CYS A 103 22.40 -13.87 39.72
CA CYS A 103 23.19 -13.22 38.68
C CYS A 103 24.69 -13.24 39.05
N THR A 104 25.57 -13.53 38.09
CA THR A 104 27.02 -13.45 38.28
C THR A 104 27.59 -12.09 37.92
N GLY A 105 26.88 -11.31 37.09
CA GLY A 105 27.36 -10.05 36.53
C GLY A 105 28.31 -10.25 35.34
N THR A 106 28.46 -11.49 34.87
CA THR A 106 29.34 -11.88 33.75
C THR A 106 28.58 -12.62 32.65
N GLU A 107 27.26 -12.63 32.72
CA GLU A 107 26.39 -13.12 31.66
C GLU A 107 26.62 -12.36 30.34
N ASP A 108 26.44 -13.05 29.22
CA ASP A 108 26.74 -12.52 27.89
C ASP A 108 25.61 -11.62 27.36
N LEU A 109 25.89 -10.31 27.30
CA LEU A 109 24.95 -9.31 26.75
C LEU A 109 24.74 -9.45 25.24
N ASP A 110 25.74 -9.98 24.52
CA ASP A 110 25.71 -10.11 23.07
C ASP A 110 24.75 -11.23 22.64
N LYS A 111 24.44 -12.15 23.57
CA LYS A 111 23.42 -13.18 23.38
C LYS A 111 22.06 -12.53 23.12
N GLU A 112 21.48 -12.89 21.97
CA GLU A 112 20.18 -12.39 21.48
C GLU A 112 20.14 -10.85 21.35
N TYR A 113 21.29 -10.23 21.10
CA TYR A 113 21.36 -8.79 20.85
C TYR A 113 20.59 -8.43 19.57
N LYS A 114 19.63 -7.52 19.72
CA LYS A 114 18.96 -6.81 18.62
C LYS A 114 19.09 -5.32 18.92
N GLU A 115 19.70 -4.60 17.98
CA GLU A 115 19.86 -3.15 18.09
C GLU A 115 18.50 -2.46 17.94
N ASP A 116 18.30 -1.37 18.68
CA ASP A 116 17.09 -0.57 18.54
C ASP A 116 17.03 0.05 17.13
N PRO A 117 15.91 -0.10 16.39
CA PRO A 117 15.76 0.43 15.04
C PRO A 117 15.79 1.97 14.96
N LYS A 118 15.87 2.69 16.08
CA LYS A 118 15.94 4.16 16.15
C LYS A 118 17.24 4.67 16.75
N LEU A 119 18.22 3.79 17.01
CA LEU A 119 19.46 4.16 17.70
C LEU A 119 20.24 5.29 17.00
N SER A 120 20.37 5.24 15.67
CA SER A 120 21.08 6.29 14.92
C SER A 120 20.43 7.67 15.10
N GLN A 121 19.10 7.72 15.22
CA GLN A 121 18.34 8.95 15.43
C GLN A 121 18.59 9.54 16.82
N VAL A 122 18.77 8.69 17.84
CA VAL A 122 19.18 9.12 19.19
C VAL A 122 20.58 9.75 19.14
N ILE A 123 21.51 9.14 18.41
CA ILE A 123 22.88 9.66 18.25
C ILE A 123 22.87 10.98 17.49
N ASN A 124 22.07 11.09 16.42
CA ASN A 124 21.90 12.33 15.68
C ASN A 124 21.31 13.43 16.57
N SER A 125 20.33 13.11 17.42
CA SER A 125 19.75 14.07 18.37
C SER A 125 20.80 14.63 19.35
N ILE A 126 21.67 13.77 19.89
CA ILE A 126 22.78 14.20 20.76
C ILE A 126 23.77 15.08 20.00
N THR A 127 24.08 14.71 18.75
CA THR A 127 25.01 15.44 17.89
C THR A 127 24.47 16.82 17.53
N VAL A 128 23.18 16.96 17.25
CA VAL A 128 22.50 18.24 17.03
C VAL A 128 22.65 19.15 18.24
N VAL A 129 22.41 18.63 19.45
CA VAL A 129 22.58 19.41 20.69
C VAL A 129 24.04 19.85 20.87
N ALA A 130 25.00 18.95 20.62
CA ALA A 130 26.41 19.28 20.71
C ALA A 130 26.83 20.37 19.70
N PHE A 131 26.38 20.29 18.45
CA PHE A 131 26.67 21.32 17.45
C PHE A 131 25.95 22.64 17.72
N GLY A 132 24.70 22.62 18.19
CA GLY A 132 23.98 23.82 18.60
C GLY A 132 24.69 24.54 19.76
N LEU A 133 25.12 23.79 20.78
CA LEU A 133 25.89 24.35 21.90
C LEU A 133 27.25 24.89 21.45
N LYS A 134 27.94 24.19 20.54
CA LYS A 134 29.21 24.65 19.96
C LYS A 134 29.04 25.94 19.18
N ALA A 135 28.02 26.04 18.33
CA ALA A 135 27.72 27.23 17.55
C ALA A 135 27.37 28.42 18.48
N MET A 136 26.54 28.16 19.50
CA MET A 136 26.22 29.15 20.53
C MET A 136 27.48 29.62 21.29
N TYR A 137 28.35 28.70 21.71
CA TYR A 137 29.61 29.04 22.38
C TYR A 137 30.50 29.91 21.48
N GLN A 138 30.67 29.56 20.21
CA GLN A 138 31.53 30.29 19.29
C GLN A 138 31.02 31.70 18.97
N ASP A 139 29.69 31.88 18.92
CA ASP A 139 29.08 33.19 18.67
C ASP A 139 29.08 34.09 19.93
N ARG A 140 28.80 33.51 21.11
CA ARG A 140 28.57 34.27 22.36
C ARG A 140 29.78 34.38 23.27
N CYS A 141 30.70 33.41 23.24
CA CYS A 141 31.87 33.39 24.12
C CYS A 141 33.12 33.81 23.33
N ARG A 142 33.50 35.10 23.43
CA ARG A 142 34.68 35.67 22.75
C ARG A 142 36.00 35.39 23.47
N ASP A 143 35.94 35.15 24.77
CA ASP A 143 37.09 34.83 25.60
C ASP A 143 37.13 33.31 25.78
N ASN A 144 38.30 32.68 25.62
CA ASN A 144 38.55 31.23 25.76
C ASN A 144 38.26 30.66 27.18
N SER A 145 37.20 31.12 27.86
CA SER A 145 36.67 30.58 29.09
C SER A 145 35.95 29.26 28.81
N THR A 146 36.10 28.29 29.71
CA THR A 146 35.40 27.00 29.62
C THR A 146 33.87 27.12 29.67
N LEU A 147 33.33 28.22 30.21
CA LEU A 147 31.89 28.54 30.20
C LEU A 147 31.70 30.06 30.29
N CYS A 148 30.90 30.66 29.40
CA CYS A 148 30.58 32.09 29.46
C CYS A 148 29.16 32.36 29.99
N THR A 149 28.96 33.54 30.59
CA THR A 149 27.70 33.92 31.27
C THR A 149 26.48 33.87 30.35
N GLU A 150 26.67 34.12 29.04
CA GLU A 150 25.58 34.04 28.05
C GLU A 150 25.06 32.61 27.84
N MET A 151 25.92 31.59 28.02
CA MET A 151 25.52 30.18 27.97
C MET A 151 24.82 29.70 29.25
N LEU A 152 24.96 30.43 30.35
CA LEU A 152 24.25 30.17 31.60
C LEU A 152 22.84 30.78 31.62
N SER A 153 22.38 31.36 30.50
CA SER A 153 21.03 31.88 30.38
C SER A 153 20.00 30.80 30.71
N ARG A 154 19.06 31.14 31.61
CA ARG A 154 17.92 30.27 31.94
C ARG A 154 16.88 30.19 30.82
N ASN A 155 16.97 31.05 29.81
CA ASN A 155 16.02 31.07 28.70
C ASN A 155 16.52 30.21 27.52
N GLY A 156 15.82 29.10 27.26
CA GLY A 156 16.12 28.17 26.17
C GLY A 156 15.83 28.69 24.76
N THR A 157 15.14 29.83 24.59
CA THR A 157 14.86 30.41 23.26
C THR A 157 16.15 30.69 22.48
N LEU A 158 17.21 31.11 23.16
CA LEU A 158 18.49 31.36 22.50
C LEU A 158 19.10 30.06 21.95
N LEU A 159 19.17 29.01 22.78
CA LEU A 159 19.67 27.70 22.35
C LEU A 159 18.82 27.12 21.21
N TYR A 160 17.49 27.26 21.29
CA TYR A 160 16.56 26.80 20.25
C TYR A 160 16.89 27.40 18.86
N GLN A 161 17.25 28.68 18.79
CA GLN A 161 17.67 29.31 17.53
C GLN A 161 18.93 28.68 16.95
N TYR A 162 19.90 28.28 17.78
CA TYR A 162 21.09 27.58 17.30
C TYR A 162 20.78 26.15 16.89
N LEU A 163 19.89 25.45 17.62
CA LEU A 163 19.48 24.08 17.29
C LEU A 163 18.81 24.00 15.91
N LEU A 164 17.88 24.92 15.61
CA LEU A 164 17.21 24.97 14.30
C LEU A 164 18.17 25.25 13.13
N ASN A 165 19.28 25.94 13.39
CA ASN A 165 20.27 26.28 12.36
C ASN A 165 21.40 25.25 12.22
N VAL A 166 21.31 24.11 12.90
CA VAL A 166 22.28 23.02 12.74
C VAL A 166 22.09 22.34 11.41
N THR A 167 23.15 22.30 10.60
CA THR A 167 23.23 21.51 9.37
C THR A 167 24.55 20.74 9.35
N TYR A 168 24.50 19.43 9.20
CA TYR A 168 25.70 18.59 9.05
C TYR A 168 25.40 17.28 8.33
N GLU A 169 26.45 16.63 7.80
CA GLU A 169 26.38 15.29 7.24
C GLU A 169 26.85 14.28 8.31
N ASP A 170 26.05 13.27 8.62
CA ASP A 170 26.42 12.24 9.57
C ASP A 170 27.40 11.20 9.00
N GLN A 171 27.78 10.24 9.82
CA GLN A 171 28.72 9.17 9.42
C GLN A 171 28.20 8.27 8.28
N PHE A 172 26.89 8.32 7.98
CA PHE A 172 26.22 7.52 6.96
C PHE A 172 25.85 8.34 5.72
N LYS A 173 26.39 9.55 5.58
CA LYS A 173 26.09 10.46 4.46
C LYS A 173 24.66 10.98 4.47
N GLN A 174 23.98 10.95 5.62
CA GLN A 174 22.69 11.58 5.78
C GLN A 174 22.88 13.06 6.11
N LEU A 175 22.28 13.94 5.31
CA LEU A 175 22.25 15.37 5.58
C LEU A 175 21.18 15.65 6.64
N ILE A 176 21.59 16.09 7.82
CA ILE A 176 20.73 16.50 8.92
C ILE A 176 20.57 18.02 8.89
N TYR A 177 19.34 18.49 8.88
CA TYR A 177 18.93 19.90 8.93
C TYR A 177 17.50 19.98 9.45
N PHE A 178 17.01 21.19 9.73
CA PHE A 178 15.64 21.41 10.20
C PHE A 178 14.91 22.42 9.30
N ASP A 179 13.62 22.21 9.11
CA ASP A 179 12.75 23.19 8.47
C ASP A 179 12.30 24.30 9.45
N SER A 180 11.40 25.18 9.00
CA SER A 180 10.87 26.26 9.84
C SER A 180 10.08 25.80 11.06
N ASN A 181 9.57 24.56 11.05
CA ASN A 181 8.84 23.95 12.15
C ASN A 181 9.74 23.18 13.12
N GLY A 182 11.00 22.93 12.73
CA GLY A 182 11.94 22.12 13.48
C GLY A 182 11.88 20.63 13.12
N ASP A 183 11.34 20.28 11.97
CA ASP A 183 11.25 18.91 11.49
C ASP A 183 12.50 18.54 10.64
N PRO A 184 13.12 17.37 10.89
CA PRO A 184 14.22 16.89 10.06
C PRO A 184 13.73 16.39 8.70
N PRO A 185 14.63 16.19 7.72
CA PRO A 185 14.28 15.55 6.45
C PRO A 185 13.67 14.17 6.66
N ALA A 186 12.61 13.86 5.92
CA ALA A 186 11.92 12.59 6.04
C ALA A 186 12.62 11.52 5.21
N TRP A 187 12.99 10.41 5.84
CA TRP A 187 13.58 9.25 5.17
C TRP A 187 13.05 7.97 5.82
N TYR A 188 12.39 7.13 5.03
CA TYR A 188 11.83 5.86 5.47
C TYR A 188 12.34 4.70 4.62
N ASP A 189 12.54 3.55 5.26
CA ASP A 189 12.66 2.26 4.62
C ASP A 189 11.27 1.66 4.46
N ILE A 190 11.02 1.00 3.33
CA ILE A 190 9.78 0.28 3.06
C ILE A 190 10.06 -1.19 3.24
N LEU A 191 9.32 -1.80 4.15
CA LEU A 191 9.49 -3.19 4.55
C LEU A 191 8.31 -4.02 4.07
N ASN A 192 8.58 -5.26 3.70
CA ASN A 192 7.59 -6.28 3.42
C ASN A 192 7.79 -7.46 4.37
N TYR A 193 6.72 -7.89 5.05
CA TYR A 193 6.78 -9.02 5.96
C TYR A 193 6.67 -10.33 5.18
N VAL A 194 7.80 -11.01 5.00
CA VAL A 194 7.92 -12.26 4.23
C VAL A 194 7.73 -13.52 5.09
N GLY A 195 7.45 -13.33 6.39
CA GLY A 195 7.05 -14.39 7.32
C GLY A 195 7.98 -15.59 7.34
N LYS A 196 7.40 -16.80 7.26
CA LYS A 196 8.11 -18.09 7.36
C LYS A 196 9.13 -18.33 6.25
N ARG A 197 9.16 -17.52 5.19
CA ARG A 197 10.18 -17.61 4.13
C ARG A 197 11.57 -17.21 4.64
N LYS A 198 11.64 -16.30 5.62
CA LYS A 198 12.88 -15.86 6.28
C LYS A 198 12.68 -15.81 7.81
N PRO A 199 12.71 -16.95 8.52
CA PRO A 199 12.38 -17.00 9.94
C PRO A 199 13.34 -16.18 10.83
N ASN A 200 14.57 -15.95 10.38
CA ASN A 200 15.55 -15.15 11.14
C ASN A 200 15.43 -13.64 10.90
N GLU A 201 14.82 -13.24 9.78
CA GLU A 201 14.68 -11.83 9.35
C GLU A 201 13.39 -11.70 8.52
N PRO A 202 12.23 -11.72 9.20
CA PRO A 202 10.94 -11.83 8.53
C PRO A 202 10.48 -10.53 7.88
N TYR A 203 11.18 -9.42 8.11
CA TYR A 203 10.96 -8.13 7.45
C TYR A 203 12.06 -7.90 6.40
N ALA A 204 11.69 -7.87 5.12
CA ALA A 204 12.60 -7.58 4.02
C ALA A 204 12.45 -6.10 3.61
N GLU A 205 13.56 -5.39 3.48
CA GLU A 205 13.56 -4.05 2.88
C GLU A 205 13.37 -4.16 1.37
N VAL A 206 12.31 -3.53 0.85
CA VAL A 206 11.88 -3.62 -0.56
C VAL A 206 11.91 -2.27 -1.27
N GLY A 207 12.20 -1.19 -0.55
CA GLY A 207 12.29 0.14 -1.10
C GLY A 207 12.58 1.19 -0.04
N SER A 208 12.57 2.45 -0.46
CA SER A 208 12.75 3.61 0.40
C SER A 208 11.91 4.79 -0.07
N PHE A 209 11.60 5.67 0.86
CA PHE A 209 11.00 6.97 0.60
C PHE A 209 11.91 8.06 1.16
N GLN A 210 12.17 9.09 0.37
CA GLN A 210 12.93 10.25 0.80
C GLN A 210 12.21 11.53 0.40
N SER A 211 11.98 12.42 1.37
CA SER A 211 11.55 13.80 1.13
C SER A 211 12.72 14.74 1.35
N ASN A 212 13.07 15.49 0.31
CA ASN A 212 14.00 16.59 0.43
C ASN A 212 13.23 17.92 0.47
N ASN A 213 13.03 18.44 1.67
CA ASN A 213 12.33 19.70 1.93
C ASN A 213 13.02 20.92 1.28
N ILE A 214 14.32 20.82 0.94
CA ILE A 214 15.07 21.92 0.29
C ILE A 214 14.57 22.14 -1.15
N ASN A 215 14.27 21.06 -1.87
CA ASN A 215 13.85 21.12 -3.28
C ASN A 215 12.36 20.77 -3.46
N GLY A 216 11.67 20.35 -2.41
CA GLY A 216 10.28 19.88 -2.44
C GLY A 216 10.10 18.59 -3.24
N VAL A 217 11.17 17.80 -3.39
CA VAL A 217 11.13 16.54 -4.16
C VAL A 217 10.91 15.39 -3.19
N GLU A 218 9.84 14.65 -3.42
CA GLU A 218 9.51 13.40 -2.73
C GLU A 218 9.77 12.24 -3.68
N GLU A 219 10.62 11.31 -3.28
CA GLU A 219 11.02 10.17 -4.09
C GLU A 219 10.66 8.86 -3.40
N LEU A 220 9.81 8.06 -4.05
CA LEU A 220 9.50 6.69 -3.68
C LEU A 220 10.26 5.75 -4.62
N ASN A 221 11.18 4.96 -4.08
CA ASN A 221 11.99 4.00 -4.84
C ASN A 221 11.74 2.58 -4.35
N MET A 222 11.16 1.74 -5.21
CA MET A 222 10.94 0.32 -4.94
C MET A 222 12.05 -0.50 -5.63
N THR A 223 13.01 -0.98 -4.83
CA THR A 223 14.25 -1.59 -5.34
C THR A 223 14.14 -3.11 -5.51
N ASP A 224 13.41 -3.80 -4.63
CA ASP A 224 13.28 -5.27 -4.63
C ASP A 224 11.84 -5.71 -4.90
N THR A 225 11.31 -5.32 -6.05
CA THR A 225 9.92 -5.64 -6.44
C THR A 225 9.68 -7.13 -6.74
N LYS A 226 10.75 -7.92 -6.94
CA LYS A 226 10.64 -9.35 -7.28
C LYS A 226 10.44 -10.24 -6.06
N ASN A 227 10.91 -9.80 -4.89
CA ASN A 227 10.82 -10.57 -3.65
C ASN A 227 9.68 -10.12 -2.73
N ILE A 228 8.87 -9.16 -3.17
CA ILE A 228 7.65 -8.75 -2.49
C ILE A 228 6.70 -9.94 -2.43
N VAL A 229 6.15 -10.16 -1.24
CA VAL A 229 5.05 -11.09 -0.98
C VAL A 229 3.77 -10.28 -0.79
N PHE A 230 2.70 -10.70 -1.44
CA PHE A 230 1.35 -10.18 -1.19
C PHE A 230 0.55 -11.15 -0.34
N PHE A 231 -0.57 -10.68 0.22
CA PHE A 231 -1.44 -11.46 1.12
C PHE A 231 -1.94 -12.78 0.53
N ASP A 232 -2.03 -12.90 -0.81
CA ASP A 232 -2.49 -14.09 -1.53
C ASP A 232 -1.33 -14.98 -2.03
N HIS A 233 -0.10 -14.64 -1.66
CA HIS A 233 1.16 -15.24 -2.13
C HIS A 233 1.33 -15.24 -3.67
N SER A 234 0.54 -14.45 -4.39
CA SER A 234 0.74 -14.24 -5.82
C SER A 234 1.88 -13.25 -6.04
N ASN A 235 2.37 -13.21 -7.28
CA ASN A 235 3.31 -12.18 -7.73
C ASN A 235 2.57 -11.05 -8.49
N ILE A 236 1.24 -10.96 -8.31
CA ILE A 236 0.38 -10.00 -9.00
C ILE A 236 0.08 -8.88 -8.01
N LEU A 237 0.30 -7.65 -8.44
CA LEU A 237 -0.05 -6.48 -7.63
C LEU A 237 -1.56 -6.49 -7.35
N PRO A 238 -1.99 -6.51 -6.08
CA PRO A 238 -3.40 -6.55 -5.74
C PRO A 238 -4.09 -5.23 -6.11
N GLU A 239 -5.22 -5.34 -6.81
CA GLU A 239 -6.04 -4.20 -7.19
C GLU A 239 -7.01 -3.85 -6.04
N SER A 240 -6.93 -2.61 -5.53
CA SER A 240 -7.82 -2.10 -4.47
C SER A 240 -8.71 -0.97 -5.01
N VAL A 241 -9.62 -1.29 -5.93
CA VAL A 241 -10.59 -0.35 -6.51
C VAL A 241 -12.01 -0.63 -6.02
N CYS A 242 -12.81 0.42 -5.80
CA CYS A 242 -14.20 0.27 -5.40
C CYS A 242 -15.08 -0.25 -6.54
N SER A 243 -14.81 0.20 -7.77
CA SER A 243 -15.57 -0.15 -8.96
C SER A 243 -14.61 -0.36 -10.11
N LYS A 244 -14.80 -1.45 -10.86
CA LYS A 244 -13.99 -1.70 -12.05
C LYS A 244 -14.34 -0.70 -13.16
N PRO A 245 -13.40 -0.40 -14.08
CA PRO A 245 -13.72 0.38 -15.27
C PRO A 245 -14.93 -0.21 -16.01
N CYS A 246 -15.85 0.66 -16.44
CA CYS A 246 -17.05 0.21 -17.13
C CYS A 246 -16.73 -0.34 -18.52
N GLY A 247 -17.53 -1.31 -18.96
CA GLY A 247 -17.39 -1.91 -20.28
C GLY A 247 -17.87 -0.98 -21.40
N VAL A 248 -17.65 -1.45 -22.63
CA VAL A 248 -18.09 -0.77 -23.84
C VAL A 248 -19.60 -0.52 -23.82
N GLY A 249 -20.02 0.71 -24.14
CA GLY A 249 -21.43 1.10 -24.16
C GLY A 249 -22.06 1.32 -22.78
N GLN A 250 -21.24 1.40 -21.73
CA GLN A 250 -21.67 1.71 -20.38
C GLN A 250 -21.09 3.05 -19.93
N ARG A 251 -21.91 3.85 -19.24
CA ARG A 251 -21.46 5.07 -18.56
C ARG A 251 -21.32 4.83 -17.07
N GLN A 252 -20.51 5.64 -16.41
CA GLN A 252 -20.34 5.59 -14.96
C GLN A 252 -21.44 6.42 -14.28
N ARG A 253 -22.20 5.83 -13.38
CA ARG A 253 -23.04 6.60 -12.45
C ARG A 253 -22.36 6.62 -11.10
N GLU A 254 -21.81 7.78 -10.73
CA GLU A 254 -21.18 7.96 -9.42
C GLU A 254 -22.15 7.67 -8.28
N THR A 255 -21.60 7.09 -7.21
CA THR A 255 -22.35 6.78 -5.99
C THR A 255 -21.73 7.51 -4.80
N ILE A 256 -20.46 7.22 -4.49
CA ILE A 256 -19.71 7.86 -3.41
C ILE A 256 -18.25 7.94 -3.84
N ALA A 257 -17.66 9.14 -3.83
CA ALA A 257 -16.24 9.37 -4.11
C ALA A 257 -15.72 8.58 -5.33
N CYS A 258 -14.89 7.56 -5.12
CA CYS A 258 -14.28 6.72 -6.17
C CYS A 258 -15.14 5.52 -6.63
N CYS A 259 -16.41 5.44 -6.21
CA CYS A 259 -17.29 4.31 -6.51
C CYS A 259 -18.36 4.70 -7.54
N TRP A 260 -18.56 3.84 -8.54
CA TRP A 260 -19.57 4.04 -9.59
C TRP A 260 -20.29 2.74 -9.96
N ILE A 261 -21.51 2.88 -10.47
CA ILE A 261 -22.27 1.80 -11.08
C ILE A 261 -22.20 1.94 -12.58
N CYS A 262 -21.86 0.87 -13.28
CA CYS A 262 -21.85 0.86 -14.74
C CYS A 262 -23.26 0.67 -15.28
N GLU A 263 -23.79 1.72 -15.93
CA GLU A 263 -25.12 1.70 -16.53
C GLU A 263 -25.00 1.58 -18.05
N LYS A 264 -25.67 0.57 -18.61
CA LYS A 264 -25.68 0.34 -20.06
C LYS A 264 -26.53 1.42 -20.75
N CYS A 265 -25.95 2.07 -21.78
CA CYS A 265 -26.71 2.94 -22.66
C CYS A 265 -27.64 2.11 -23.57
N MET A 266 -28.72 2.73 -24.07
CA MET A 266 -29.63 2.06 -24.98
C MET A 266 -28.95 1.69 -26.30
N ASP A 267 -29.49 0.73 -27.05
CA ASP A 267 -28.80 0.16 -28.22
C ASP A 267 -28.52 1.19 -29.33
N HIS A 268 -29.34 2.25 -29.44
CA HIS A 268 -29.18 3.37 -30.38
C HIS A 268 -28.35 4.55 -29.83
N GLN A 269 -27.71 4.38 -28.66
CA GLN A 269 -26.95 5.41 -27.97
C GLN A 269 -25.45 5.09 -27.94
N ILE A 270 -24.64 6.14 -28.09
CA ILE A 270 -23.20 6.13 -27.83
C ILE A 270 -22.90 6.67 -26.44
N VAL A 271 -21.76 6.28 -25.87
CA VAL A 271 -21.24 6.81 -24.61
C VAL A 271 -20.30 7.96 -24.93
N ASN A 272 -20.60 9.15 -24.40
CA ASN A 272 -19.67 10.27 -24.41
C ASN A 272 -18.85 10.23 -23.12
N TYR A 273 -17.63 9.68 -23.16
CA TYR A 273 -16.79 9.54 -21.96
C TYR A 273 -16.31 10.88 -21.36
N THR A 274 -16.31 11.96 -22.14
CA THR A 274 -15.94 13.30 -21.63
C THR A 274 -17.04 13.88 -20.74
N THR A 275 -18.30 13.70 -21.11
CA THR A 275 -19.46 14.19 -20.34
C THR A 275 -20.09 13.11 -19.45
N ASN A 276 -19.65 11.85 -19.63
CA ASN A 276 -20.15 10.66 -18.95
C ASN A 276 -21.68 10.46 -19.12
N GLN A 277 -22.19 10.71 -20.33
CA GLN A 277 -23.61 10.63 -20.69
C GLN A 277 -23.84 9.73 -21.90
N CYS A 278 -25.03 9.12 -21.96
CA CYS A 278 -25.52 8.44 -23.15
C CYS A 278 -26.11 9.45 -24.13
N GLN A 279 -25.70 9.41 -25.39
CA GLN A 279 -26.17 10.30 -26.45
C GLN A 279 -26.80 9.49 -27.56
N ASN A 280 -27.97 9.91 -28.05
CA ASN A 280 -28.63 9.24 -29.18
C ASN A 280 -27.82 9.45 -30.46
N CYS A 281 -27.73 8.43 -31.29
CA CYS A 281 -27.22 8.57 -32.66
C CYS A 281 -28.15 9.45 -33.50
N SER A 282 -27.56 10.11 -34.50
CA SER A 282 -28.31 10.82 -35.54
C SER A 282 -29.11 9.85 -36.40
N ILE A 283 -30.19 10.34 -37.01
CA ILE A 283 -31.01 9.54 -37.94
C ILE A 283 -30.13 9.05 -39.10
N GLY A 284 -30.22 7.75 -39.42
CA GLY A 284 -29.37 7.08 -40.43
C GLY A 284 -28.05 6.52 -39.89
N TYR A 285 -27.74 6.75 -38.62
CA TYR A 285 -26.51 6.29 -37.98
C TYR A 285 -26.81 5.35 -36.81
N TRP A 286 -25.86 4.47 -36.52
CA TRP A 286 -25.91 3.51 -35.42
C TRP A 286 -24.59 3.52 -34.64
N PRO A 287 -24.58 3.16 -33.33
CA PRO A 287 -23.33 3.07 -32.59
C PRO A 287 -22.36 2.07 -33.23
N ASP A 288 -21.09 2.47 -33.29
CA ASP A 288 -19.99 1.59 -33.69
C ASP A 288 -19.76 0.47 -32.66
N ILE A 289 -18.84 -0.45 -32.97
CA ILE A 289 -18.52 -1.57 -32.05
C ILE A 289 -18.00 -1.07 -30.70
N THR A 290 -17.32 0.08 -30.69
CA THR A 290 -16.81 0.71 -29.46
C THR A 290 -17.89 1.52 -28.72
N ARG A 291 -19.09 1.65 -29.31
CA ARG A 291 -20.23 2.43 -28.83
C ARG A 291 -19.84 3.83 -28.37
N SER A 292 -18.83 4.40 -29.00
CA SER A 292 -18.25 5.71 -28.68
C SER A 292 -18.39 6.68 -29.86
N ASN A 293 -18.55 6.12 -31.06
CA ASN A 293 -18.81 6.86 -32.29
C ASN A 293 -20.03 6.28 -32.99
N GLN A 294 -20.49 6.96 -34.02
CA GLN A 294 -21.62 6.53 -34.83
C GLN A 294 -21.15 6.24 -36.25
N GLU A 295 -21.63 5.15 -36.83
CA GLU A 295 -21.36 4.70 -38.19
C GLU A 295 -22.68 4.64 -38.97
N THR A 296 -22.63 4.72 -40.30
CA THR A 296 -23.83 4.55 -41.12
C THR A 296 -24.38 3.15 -40.93
N SER A 297 -25.68 3.06 -40.66
CA SER A 297 -26.35 1.78 -40.44
C SER A 297 -26.14 0.89 -41.67
N HIS A 298 -25.42 -0.24 -41.52
CA HIS A 298 -25.17 -1.18 -42.63
C HIS A 298 -26.45 -1.77 -43.24
N THR A 299 -27.62 -1.51 -42.65
CA THR A 299 -28.91 -1.80 -43.28
C THR A 299 -29.17 -1.00 -44.56
N ASP A 300 -28.45 0.09 -44.83
CA ASP A 300 -28.55 0.77 -46.13
C ASP A 300 -27.77 0.06 -47.25
N GLN A 301 -26.90 -0.91 -46.94
CA GLN A 301 -26.28 -1.77 -47.96
C GLN A 301 -27.10 -3.03 -48.28
N LEU A 302 -28.09 -3.38 -47.46
CA LEU A 302 -29.05 -4.45 -47.77
C LEU A 302 -30.26 -3.95 -48.58
N ASN A 303 -30.46 -2.63 -48.68
CA ASN A 303 -31.53 -2.05 -49.49
C ASN A 303 -31.26 -2.15 -51.01
N ASP A 304 -30.02 -2.36 -51.45
CA ASP A 304 -29.73 -2.65 -52.86
C ASP A 304 -30.16 -4.07 -53.29
N GLU A 305 -30.31 -5.02 -52.36
CA GLU A 305 -30.88 -6.35 -52.66
C GLU A 305 -32.41 -6.40 -52.52
N PHE A 306 -33.00 -5.49 -51.73
CA PHE A 306 -34.46 -5.40 -51.59
C PHE A 306 -35.15 -4.71 -52.78
N ASP A 307 -34.45 -3.89 -53.57
CA ASP A 307 -35.04 -3.31 -54.79
C ASP A 307 -35.24 -4.34 -55.92
N ASN A 308 -34.64 -5.53 -55.82
CA ASN A 308 -34.72 -6.57 -56.85
C ASN A 308 -35.93 -7.52 -56.68
N TRP A 309 -36.54 -7.60 -55.49
CA TRP A 309 -37.74 -8.45 -55.29
C TRP A 309 -39.03 -7.73 -55.70
N GLU A 310 -39.13 -6.39 -55.56
CA GLU A 310 -40.30 -5.64 -56.04
C GLU A 310 -40.41 -5.60 -57.57
N GLN A 311 -39.30 -5.78 -58.30
CA GLN A 311 -39.31 -5.93 -59.76
C GLN A 311 -39.91 -7.26 -60.23
N LEU A 312 -39.86 -8.32 -59.40
CA LEU A 312 -40.46 -9.62 -59.75
C LEU A 312 -41.99 -9.59 -59.66
N TRP A 313 -42.57 -8.87 -58.68
CA TRP A 313 -44.02 -8.72 -58.54
C TRP A 313 -44.63 -7.76 -59.57
N THR A 314 -43.89 -6.75 -60.01
CA THR A 314 -44.35 -5.81 -61.05
C THR A 314 -44.34 -6.43 -62.45
N LEU A 315 -43.40 -7.34 -62.76
CA LEU A 315 -43.37 -8.07 -64.04
C LEU A 315 -44.52 -9.08 -64.19
N GLU A 316 -44.92 -9.80 -63.14
CA GLU A 316 -46.07 -10.71 -63.18
C GLU A 316 -47.41 -9.98 -63.40
N SER A 317 -47.57 -8.78 -62.86
CA SER A 317 -48.77 -7.95 -63.06
C SER A 317 -48.89 -7.43 -64.50
N THR A 318 -47.76 -7.26 -65.21
CA THR A 318 -47.74 -6.72 -66.57
C THR A 318 -48.01 -7.81 -67.62
N VAL A 319 -47.58 -9.06 -67.37
CA VAL A 319 -47.82 -10.21 -68.29
C VAL A 319 -49.29 -10.67 -68.28
N ASN A 320 -49.99 -10.55 -67.15
CA ASN A 320 -51.41 -10.96 -67.06
C ASN A 320 -52.40 -9.97 -67.68
N THR A 321 -51.98 -8.74 -67.98
CA THR A 321 -52.86 -7.71 -68.55
C THR A 321 -52.91 -7.75 -70.09
N VAL A 322 -51.98 -8.45 -70.76
CA VAL A 322 -51.94 -8.55 -72.24
C VAL A 322 -52.71 -9.77 -72.78
N ARG A 323 -53.17 -10.69 -71.93
CA ARG A 323 -53.77 -11.97 -72.36
C ARG A 323 -55.31 -12.00 -72.39
N SER A 324 -56.00 -10.87 -72.20
CA SER A 324 -57.45 -10.82 -72.00
C SER A 324 -58.21 -9.86 -72.93
N GLN A 325 -57.85 -9.81 -74.22
CA GLN A 325 -58.69 -9.20 -75.26
C GLN A 325 -58.69 -10.08 -76.52
N ASP A 326 -59.73 -10.91 -76.70
CA ASP A 326 -60.61 -10.99 -77.89
C ASP A 326 -61.39 -12.32 -78.00
N PRO A 327 -62.58 -12.34 -78.67
CA PRO A 327 -63.79 -13.03 -78.18
C PRO A 327 -64.42 -14.09 -79.14
N GLU A 328 -65.59 -14.62 -78.72
CA GLU A 328 -66.59 -15.50 -79.40
C GLU A 328 -66.26 -17.01 -79.39
N GLU A 329 -67.18 -17.97 -79.17
CA GLU A 329 -68.62 -18.07 -79.41
C GLU A 329 -69.26 -19.23 -78.58
N SER A 330 -70.60 -19.26 -78.59
CA SER A 330 -71.62 -20.15 -77.99
C SER A 330 -71.35 -21.66 -77.78
N ASP A 331 -71.85 -22.25 -76.68
CA ASP A 331 -73.07 -23.09 -76.69
C ASP A 331 -73.41 -23.74 -75.33
N ASP A 332 -74.69 -24.10 -75.24
CA ASP A 332 -75.56 -24.57 -74.18
C ASP A 332 -75.20 -25.94 -73.53
N GLU A 333 -75.55 -26.10 -72.24
CA GLU A 333 -76.23 -27.26 -71.61
C GLU A 333 -75.79 -27.59 -70.16
N SER A 334 -76.74 -27.33 -69.26
CA SER A 334 -77.30 -28.17 -68.18
C SER A 334 -76.47 -29.12 -67.30
N SER A 335 -76.78 -29.01 -65.99
CA SER A 335 -76.87 -30.09 -64.98
C SER A 335 -75.53 -30.70 -64.48
N GLN A 336 -75.32 -31.10 -63.22
CA GLN A 336 -76.13 -31.21 -62.01
C GLN A 336 -75.18 -31.62 -60.85
N TRP A 337 -75.50 -31.16 -59.64
CA TRP A 337 -75.28 -31.78 -58.31
C TRP A 337 -73.88 -31.96 -57.66
N GLU A 338 -73.78 -31.29 -56.50
CA GLU A 338 -73.35 -31.77 -55.17
C GLU A 338 -72.03 -32.53 -55.01
N LYS A 339 -71.15 -31.99 -54.15
CA LYS A 339 -70.74 -32.61 -52.87
C LYS A 339 -69.61 -31.83 -52.18
N PHE A 340 -69.76 -31.72 -50.86
CA PHE A 340 -68.77 -31.58 -49.78
C PHE A 340 -67.74 -30.45 -49.83
#